data_AF-A0A9E0N0G3-F1
#
_entry.id   AF-A0A9E0N0G3-F1
#
_cell.length_a   1.000
_cell.length_b   1.000
_cell.length_c   1.000
_cell.angle_alpha   90.00
_cell.angle_beta   90.00
_cell.angle_gamma   90.00
#
_symmetry.space_group_name_H-M   'P 1'
#
loop_
_entity.id
_entity.type
_entity.pdbx_description
1 polymer ?
#
loop_
_entity_poly.entity_id
_entity_poly.type
_entity_poly.pdbx_seq_one_letter_code
_entity_poly.pdbx_strand_id
1 'polypeptide(L)'
;MVGVNDVLFKAAEHVPGINWVYLPAGIRLLATLLFGFSGAVGLLLASWFVNFYLFFPDDFSRAFLGGIIAAVAPYMVYVMAQRFFGLQGSLVNLTSGKLLICIVGYSIASPLLHHLWFEFQEPQRHAWGGFFVMATGDFLGSVIVFYTLKLALNRFLPARDTRTLRTP
;
A
#
# COMPACT_ATOMS: atom_id res chain seq x y z
N MET A 1 -15.18 10.52 -8.75
CA MET A 1 -14.56 10.22 -10.06
C MET A 1 -14.00 8.82 -10.00
N VAL A 2 -14.22 8.05 -11.07
CA VAL A 2 -14.07 6.60 -11.13
C VAL A 2 -12.58 6.23 -11.21
N GLY A 3 -11.98 5.81 -10.09
CA GLY A 3 -10.65 5.21 -10.14
C GLY A 3 -10.68 3.87 -10.86
N VAL A 4 -9.55 3.38 -11.38
CA VAL A 4 -9.45 2.01 -11.95
C VAL A 4 -9.98 0.96 -10.95
N ASN A 5 -9.80 1.21 -9.66
CA ASN A 5 -10.39 0.41 -8.58
C ASN A 5 -11.92 0.41 -8.60
N ASP A 6 -12.56 1.57 -8.81
CA ASP A 6 -14.03 1.68 -8.89
C ASP A 6 -14.56 1.07 -10.19
N VAL A 7 -13.82 1.11 -11.30
CA VAL A 7 -14.22 0.42 -12.54
C VAL A 7 -14.21 -1.10 -12.34
N LEU A 8 -13.15 -1.64 -11.72
CA LEU A 8 -12.95 -3.08 -11.56
C LEU A 8 -13.77 -3.68 -10.42
N PHE A 9 -14.02 -2.92 -9.35
CA PHE A 9 -14.70 -3.39 -8.14
C PHE A 9 -16.00 -2.64 -7.84
N LYS A 10 -16.67 -2.13 -8.87
CA LYS A 10 -17.96 -1.43 -8.77
C LYS A 10 -19.05 -2.22 -8.02
N ALA A 11 -18.97 -3.55 -8.00
CA ALA A 11 -19.88 -4.44 -7.27
C ALA A 11 -19.50 -4.65 -5.78
N ALA A 12 -18.32 -4.18 -5.35
CA ALA A 12 -17.77 -4.31 -4.00
C ALA A 12 -17.56 -2.94 -3.34
N GLU A 13 -18.35 -1.94 -3.75
CA GLU A 13 -18.38 -0.58 -3.20
C GLU A 13 -19.38 -0.55 -2.03
N HIS A 14 -18.91 -0.33 -0.79
CA HIS A 14 -19.79 -0.23 0.39
C HIS A 14 -20.29 1.22 0.60
N VAL A 15 -19.38 2.16 0.36
CA VAL A 15 -19.57 3.62 0.47
C VAL A 15 -18.66 4.26 -0.60
N PRO A 16 -19.03 5.39 -1.23
CA PRO A 16 -18.16 6.08 -2.19
C PRO A 16 -16.76 6.32 -1.61
N GLY A 17 -15.74 5.72 -2.23
CA GLY A 17 -14.33 5.84 -1.81
C GLY A 17 -13.85 4.80 -0.78
N ILE A 18 -14.73 3.96 -0.22
CA ILE A 18 -14.37 2.83 0.64
C ILE A 18 -14.80 1.53 -0.04
N ASN A 19 -13.84 0.93 -0.73
CA ASN A 19 -14.03 -0.32 -1.44
C ASN A 19 -13.57 -1.51 -0.58
N TRP A 20 -14.31 -2.62 -0.63
CA TRP A 20 -13.91 -3.88 0.02
C TRP A 20 -12.63 -4.48 -0.56
N VAL A 21 -12.22 -4.02 -1.74
CA VAL A 21 -10.93 -4.32 -2.35
C VAL A 21 -10.29 -3.01 -2.80
N TYR A 22 -9.11 -2.69 -2.28
CA TYR A 22 -8.39 -1.46 -2.62
C TYR A 22 -7.00 -1.78 -3.19
N LEU A 23 -6.94 -2.01 -4.50
CA LEU A 23 -5.68 -2.33 -5.19
C LEU A 23 -4.56 -1.29 -5.01
N PRO A 24 -4.84 0.03 -4.96
CA PRO A 24 -3.76 1.01 -4.78
C PRO A 24 -2.95 0.79 -3.51
N ALA A 25 -3.55 0.26 -2.44
CA ALA A 25 -2.82 -0.09 -1.21
C ALA A 25 -1.66 -1.07 -1.49
N GLY A 26 -1.92 -2.13 -2.26
CA GLY A 26 -0.90 -3.11 -2.61
C GLY A 26 0.24 -2.51 -3.43
N ILE A 27 -0.07 -1.62 -4.37
CA ILE A 27 0.93 -0.94 -5.20
C ILE A 27 1.81 -0.02 -4.35
N ARG A 28 1.21 0.72 -3.41
CA ARG A 28 1.93 1.60 -2.48
C ARG A 28 2.91 0.82 -1.61
N LEU A 29 2.45 -0.27 -1.01
CA LEU A 29 3.29 -1.14 -0.20
C LEU A 29 4.40 -1.81 -1.02
N LEU A 30 4.08 -2.27 -2.24
CA LEU A 30 5.05 -2.87 -3.14
C LEU A 30 6.16 -1.87 -3.52
N ALA A 31 5.78 -0.63 -3.84
CA ALA A 31 6.74 0.42 -4.20
C ALA A 31 7.72 0.73 -3.05
N THR A 32 7.24 0.84 -1.81
CA THR A 32 8.14 1.10 -0.67
C THR A 32 8.97 -0.13 -0.29
N LEU A 33 8.45 -1.34 -0.43
CA LEU A 33 9.24 -2.56 -0.16
C LEU A 33 10.34 -2.78 -1.19
N LEU A 34 10.10 -2.44 -2.47
CA LEU A 34 11.08 -2.57 -3.54
C LEU A 34 12.15 -1.48 -3.52
N PHE A 35 11.72 -0.22 -3.37
CA PHE A 35 12.58 0.95 -3.55
C PHE A 35 12.93 1.65 -2.24
N GLY A 36 12.40 1.19 -1.09
CA GLY A 36 12.66 1.79 0.20
C GLY A 36 12.28 3.27 0.25
N PHE A 37 13.23 4.11 0.66
CA PHE A 37 13.03 5.55 0.78
C PHE A 37 12.75 6.22 -0.57
N SER A 38 13.43 5.83 -1.66
CA SER A 38 13.16 6.42 -2.98
C SER A 38 11.75 6.05 -3.47
N GLY A 39 11.26 4.86 -3.12
CA GLY A 39 9.87 4.47 -3.33
C GLY A 39 8.87 5.33 -2.57
N ALA A 40 9.19 5.66 -1.30
CA ALA A 40 8.35 6.55 -0.49
C ALA A 40 8.32 7.98 -1.04
N VAL A 41 9.45 8.52 -1.50
CA VAL A 41 9.51 9.86 -2.12
C VAL A 41 8.73 9.88 -3.43
N GLY A 42 8.92 8.88 -4.30
CA GLY A 42 8.15 8.79 -5.55
C GLY A 42 6.64 8.69 -5.28
N LEU A 43 6.26 7.91 -4.26
CA LEU A 43 4.86 7.79 -3.85
C LEU A 43 4.30 9.09 -3.29
N LEU A 44 5.08 9.85 -2.51
CA LEU A 44 4.68 11.15 -1.99
C LEU A 44 4.40 12.14 -3.13
N LEU A 45 5.33 12.25 -4.08
CA LEU A 45 5.19 13.15 -5.23
C LEU A 45 3.99 12.77 -6.11
N ALA A 46 3.81 11.47 -6.39
CA ALA A 46 2.66 10.98 -7.13
C ALA A 46 1.34 11.25 -6.37
N SER A 47 1.33 11.03 -5.05
CA SER A 47 0.15 11.27 -4.22
C SER A 47 -0.20 12.75 -4.15
N TRP A 48 0.80 13.65 -4.04
CA TRP A 48 0.56 15.09 -4.10
C TRP A 48 0.05 15.52 -5.47
N PHE A 49 0.63 15.03 -6.56
CA PHE A 49 0.14 15.34 -7.90
C PHE A 49 -1.34 14.95 -8.04
N VAL A 50 -1.70 13.73 -7.64
CA VAL A 50 -3.10 13.28 -7.70
C VAL A 50 -3.99 14.07 -6.74
N ASN A 51 -3.54 14.35 -5.51
CA ASN A 51 -4.37 15.03 -4.53
C ASN A 51 -4.61 16.50 -4.86
N PHE A 52 -3.57 17.24 -5.28
CA PHE A 52 -3.71 18.66 -5.62
C PHE A 52 -4.46 18.88 -6.93
N TYR A 53 -4.38 17.97 -7.89
CA TYR A 53 -4.98 18.19 -9.21
C TYR A 53 -6.30 17.44 -9.43
N LEU A 54 -6.54 16.31 -8.73
CA LEU A 54 -7.69 15.44 -9.01
C LEU A 54 -8.66 15.32 -7.82
N PHE A 55 -8.17 15.19 -6.59
CA PHE A 55 -9.07 14.89 -5.45
C PHE A 55 -9.46 16.11 -4.62
N PHE A 56 -8.52 16.99 -4.30
CA PHE A 56 -8.71 18.09 -3.36
C PHE A 56 -8.06 19.39 -3.88
N PRO A 57 -8.42 19.87 -5.09
CA PRO A 57 -7.83 21.09 -5.64
C PRO A 57 -8.07 22.32 -4.77
N ASP A 58 -9.21 22.37 -4.07
CA ASP A 58 -9.60 23.51 -3.25
C ASP A 58 -9.22 23.38 -1.76
N ASP A 59 -8.64 22.24 -1.34
CA ASP A 59 -8.26 21.99 0.05
C ASP A 59 -6.79 21.58 0.17
N PHE A 60 -5.94 22.59 0.31
CA PHE A 60 -4.49 22.42 0.44
C PHE A 60 -4.12 21.50 1.60
N SER A 61 -4.80 21.65 2.76
CA SER A 61 -4.46 20.92 3.97
C SER A 61 -4.70 19.41 3.79
N ARG A 62 -5.87 19.05 3.23
CA ARG A 62 -6.22 17.66 2.93
C ARG A 62 -5.35 17.07 1.84
N ALA A 63 -5.05 17.84 0.79
CA ALA A 63 -4.20 17.38 -0.30
C ALA A 63 -2.78 17.07 0.18
N PHE A 64 -2.19 17.99 0.96
CA PHE A 64 -0.84 17.89 1.47
C PHE A 64 -0.68 16.73 2.48
N LEU A 65 -1.52 16.71 3.52
CA LEU A 65 -1.44 15.70 4.58
C LEU A 65 -1.92 14.32 4.11
N GLY A 66 -2.93 14.26 3.23
CA GLY A 66 -3.32 13.02 2.58
C GLY A 66 -2.17 12.38 1.78
N GLY A 67 -1.36 13.20 1.09
CA GLY A 67 -0.17 12.71 0.38
C GLY A 67 0.91 12.20 1.31
N ILE A 68 1.15 12.91 2.43
CA ILE A 68 2.10 12.47 3.46
C ILE A 68 1.66 11.14 4.07
N ILE A 69 0.39 11.02 4.50
CA ILE A 69 -0.14 9.79 5.10
C ILE A 69 -0.01 8.61 4.12
N ALA A 70 -0.34 8.83 2.84
CA ALA A 70 -0.25 7.81 1.80
C ALA A 70 1.17 7.27 1.61
N ALA A 71 2.21 8.10 1.84
CA ALA A 71 3.62 7.70 1.72
C ALA A 71 4.20 7.17 3.04
N VAL A 72 3.82 7.75 4.18
CA VAL A 72 4.33 7.39 5.51
C VAL A 72 3.85 6.00 5.92
N ALA A 73 2.57 5.67 5.70
CA ALA A 73 2.01 4.37 6.07
C ALA A 73 2.80 3.17 5.50
N PRO A 74 3.04 3.07 4.18
CA PRO A 74 3.81 1.97 3.62
C PRO A 74 5.33 2.08 3.91
N TYR A 75 5.85 3.27 4.19
CA TYR A 75 7.26 3.45 4.57
C TYR A 75 7.53 2.98 6.02
N MET A 76 6.61 3.21 6.95
CA MET A 76 6.71 2.69 8.32
C MET A 76 6.83 1.16 8.32
N VAL A 77 6.01 0.49 7.50
CA VAL A 77 6.06 -0.97 7.34
C VAL A 77 7.38 -1.41 6.75
N TYR A 78 7.91 -0.68 5.76
CA TYR A 78 9.25 -0.94 5.23
C TYR A 78 10.33 -0.84 6.33
N VAL A 79 10.34 0.22 7.14
CA VAL A 79 11.31 0.38 8.23
C VAL A 79 11.18 -0.73 9.27
N MET A 80 9.95 -1.14 9.62
CA MET A 80 9.72 -2.29 10.48
C MET A 80 10.25 -3.58 9.87
N ALA A 81 10.00 -3.81 8.57
CA ALA A 81 10.53 -4.97 7.86
C ALA A 81 12.06 -4.97 7.81
N GLN A 82 12.70 -3.81 7.67
CA GLN A 82 14.17 -3.70 7.77
C GLN A 82 14.66 -4.10 9.17
N ARG A 83 14.04 -3.57 10.23
CA ARG A 83 14.45 -3.81 11.61
C ARG A 83 14.21 -5.25 12.08
N PHE A 84 13.04 -5.81 11.80
CA PHE A 84 12.64 -7.13 12.31
C PHE A 84 13.02 -8.27 11.37
N PHE A 85 13.09 -8.03 10.05
CA PHE A 85 13.35 -9.08 9.06
C PHE A 85 14.67 -8.96 8.31
N GLY A 86 15.46 -7.91 8.58
CA GLY A 86 16.78 -7.70 7.97
C GLY A 86 16.68 -7.39 6.47
N LEU A 87 15.69 -6.60 6.06
CA LEU A 87 15.45 -6.29 4.66
C LEU A 87 16.54 -5.36 4.08
N GLN A 88 17.32 -5.85 3.12
CA GLN A 88 18.47 -5.16 2.51
C GLN A 88 18.15 -4.51 1.15
N GLY A 89 16.97 -3.89 1.00
CA GLY A 89 16.58 -3.22 -0.25
C GLY A 89 16.25 -4.17 -1.42
N SER A 90 16.00 -5.45 -1.13
CA SER A 90 15.53 -6.44 -2.09
C SER A 90 14.57 -7.42 -1.42
N LEU A 91 13.49 -7.80 -2.11
CA LEU A 91 12.49 -8.76 -1.61
C LEU A 91 13.03 -10.19 -1.47
N VAL A 92 14.28 -10.47 -1.86
CA VAL A 92 14.86 -11.82 -1.82
C VAL A 92 14.85 -12.43 -0.40
N ASN A 93 14.97 -11.61 0.65
CA ASN A 93 14.93 -12.08 2.05
C ASN A 93 13.49 -12.12 2.62
N LEU A 94 12.49 -11.67 1.86
CA LEU A 94 11.09 -11.74 2.27
C LEU A 94 10.50 -13.11 1.89
N THR A 95 10.41 -14.00 2.87
CA THR A 95 9.59 -15.21 2.74
C THR A 95 8.11 -14.83 2.62
N SER A 96 7.28 -15.71 2.07
CA SER A 96 5.84 -15.45 1.94
C SER A 96 5.17 -15.13 3.29
N GLY A 97 5.65 -15.69 4.39
CA GLY A 97 5.19 -15.35 5.74
C GLY A 97 5.57 -13.93 6.19
N LYS A 98 6.83 -13.52 5.99
CA LYS A 98 7.28 -12.14 6.30
C LYS A 98 6.51 -11.10 5.48
N LEU A 99 6.26 -11.42 4.21
CA LEU A 99 5.45 -10.57 3.34
C LEU A 99 4.02 -10.43 3.84
N LEU A 100 3.38 -11.53 4.26
CA LEU A 100 2.04 -11.47 4.84
C LEU A 100 1.99 -10.59 6.09
N ILE A 101 3.01 -10.67 6.95
CA ILE A 101 3.11 -9.79 8.13
C ILE A 101 3.22 -8.32 7.70
N CYS A 102 3.94 -8.00 6.63
CA CYS A 102 4.02 -6.65 6.10
C CYS A 102 2.66 -6.17 5.55
N ILE A 103 1.94 -7.03 4.83
CA ILE A 103 0.58 -6.75 4.33
C ILE A 103 -0.36 -6.45 5.49
N VAL A 104 -0.37 -7.28 6.53
CA VAL A 104 -1.22 -7.08 7.72
C VAL A 104 -0.82 -5.81 8.48
N GLY A 105 0.48 -5.57 8.65
CA GLY A 105 0.98 -4.36 9.29
C GLY A 105 0.55 -3.11 8.53
N TYR A 106 0.61 -3.14 7.21
CA TYR A 106 0.18 -2.04 6.35
C TYR A 106 -1.33 -1.82 6.38
N SER A 107 -2.11 -2.89 6.30
CA SER A 107 -3.57 -2.82 6.32
C SER A 107 -4.14 -2.28 7.64
N ILE A 108 -3.34 -2.26 8.70
CA ILE A 108 -3.70 -1.63 9.98
C ILE A 108 -3.12 -0.22 10.05
N ALA A 109 -1.84 -0.04 9.70
CA ALA A 109 -1.15 1.25 9.80
C ALA A 109 -1.80 2.33 8.90
N SER A 110 -2.22 1.95 7.69
CA SER A 110 -2.85 2.87 6.73
C SER A 110 -4.17 3.45 7.26
N PRO A 111 -5.19 2.64 7.63
CA PRO A 111 -6.41 3.16 8.22
C PRO A 111 -6.19 3.89 9.55
N LEU A 112 -5.23 3.47 10.39
CA LEU A 112 -4.92 4.14 11.65
C LEU A 112 -4.43 5.58 11.43
N LEU A 113 -3.51 5.79 10.48
CA LEU A 113 -3.01 7.13 10.17
C LEU A 113 -4.09 8.02 9.54
N HIS A 114 -4.97 7.44 8.72
CA HIS A 114 -6.13 8.15 8.19
C HIS A 114 -7.13 8.51 9.30
N HIS A 115 -7.43 7.60 10.23
CA HIS A 115 -8.29 7.88 11.38
C HIS A 115 -7.70 8.96 12.27
N LEU A 116 -6.41 8.90 12.59
CA LEU A 116 -5.74 9.92 13.38
C LEU A 116 -5.93 11.31 12.77
N TRP A 117 -5.79 11.42 11.45
CA TRP A 117 -6.04 12.66 10.71
C TRP A 117 -7.51 13.10 10.71
N PHE A 118 -8.45 12.16 10.55
CA PHE A 118 -9.88 12.46 10.60
C PHE A 118 -10.32 12.92 11.99
N GLU A 119 -9.78 12.36 13.06
CA GLU A 119 -10.04 12.83 14.43
C GLU A 119 -9.57 14.28 14.66
N PHE A 120 -8.50 14.70 13.99
CA PHE A 120 -8.03 16.09 14.04
C PHE A 120 -8.92 17.08 13.28
N GLN A 121 -9.69 16.65 12.27
CA GLN A 121 -10.50 17.54 11.44
C GLN A 121 -12.00 17.49 11.73
N GLU A 122 -12.58 16.32 12.00
CA GLU A 122 -14.02 16.13 12.15
C GLU A 122 -14.35 15.15 13.30
N PRO A 123 -14.36 15.61 14.57
CA PRO A 123 -14.53 14.77 15.76
C PRO A 123 -15.90 14.09 15.92
N GLN A 124 -16.85 14.31 15.00
CA GLN A 124 -18.27 13.98 15.17
C GLN A 124 -18.77 12.85 14.23
N ARG A 125 -17.90 12.27 13.39
CA ARG A 125 -18.25 11.17 12.45
C ARG A 125 -17.42 9.92 12.72
N HIS A 126 -17.41 9.45 13.96
CA HIS A 126 -16.76 8.21 14.37
C HIS A 126 -17.55 6.97 13.97
N ALA A 127 -17.48 6.59 12.69
CA ALA A 127 -17.87 5.24 12.29
C ALA A 127 -16.62 4.34 12.32
N TRP A 128 -16.40 3.64 13.45
CA TRP A 128 -15.42 2.53 13.53
C TRP A 128 -15.62 1.50 12.40
N GLY A 129 -16.83 1.43 11.80
CA GLY A 129 -17.10 0.65 10.60
C GLY A 129 -16.21 1.02 9.41
N GLY A 130 -15.88 2.30 9.21
CA GLY A 130 -14.99 2.75 8.12
C GLY A 130 -13.57 2.20 8.25
N PHE A 131 -13.05 2.14 9.48
CA PHE A 131 -11.75 1.55 9.77
C PHE A 131 -11.66 0.08 9.32
N PHE A 132 -12.64 -0.75 9.71
CA PHE A 132 -12.62 -2.17 9.37
C PHE A 132 -12.75 -2.42 7.88
N VAL A 133 -13.59 -1.66 7.18
CA VAL A 133 -13.74 -1.81 5.73
C VAL A 133 -12.45 -1.37 5.03
N MET A 134 -11.84 -0.26 5.44
CA MET A 134 -10.57 0.21 4.88
C MET A 134 -9.43 -0.78 5.15
N ALA A 135 -9.34 -1.32 6.36
CA ALA A 135 -8.35 -2.34 6.71
C ALA A 135 -8.53 -3.61 5.87
N THR A 136 -9.77 -4.05 5.69
CA THR A 136 -10.09 -5.22 4.85
C THR A 136 -9.74 -4.95 3.39
N GLY A 137 -10.09 -3.76 2.88
CA GLY A 137 -9.77 -3.32 1.52
C GLY A 137 -8.27 -3.26 1.25
N ASP A 138 -7.50 -2.67 2.16
CA ASP A 138 -6.05 -2.56 2.07
C ASP A 138 -5.39 -3.95 2.14
N PHE A 139 -5.90 -4.84 3.00
CA PHE A 139 -5.42 -6.22 3.12
C PHE A 139 -5.67 -7.01 1.83
N LEU A 140 -6.92 -7.08 1.36
CA LEU A 140 -7.29 -7.84 0.17
C LEU A 140 -6.62 -7.26 -1.09
N GLY A 141 -6.61 -5.94 -1.23
CA GLY A 141 -5.95 -5.27 -2.35
C GLY A 141 -4.46 -5.57 -2.38
N SER A 142 -3.80 -5.55 -1.22
CA SER A 142 -2.39 -5.91 -1.11
C SER A 142 -2.13 -7.38 -1.46
N VAL A 143 -2.90 -8.31 -0.89
CA VAL A 143 -2.79 -9.74 -1.24
C VAL A 143 -2.93 -9.95 -2.74
N ILE A 144 -3.95 -9.37 -3.38
CA ILE A 144 -4.16 -9.50 -4.82
C ILE A 144 -2.95 -8.99 -5.61
N VAL A 145 -2.43 -7.80 -5.30
CA VAL A 145 -1.28 -7.23 -6.00
C VAL A 145 -0.04 -8.12 -5.86
N PHE A 146 0.31 -8.56 -4.64
CA PHE A 146 1.51 -9.37 -4.42
C PHE A 146 1.42 -10.76 -5.05
N TYR A 147 0.27 -11.42 -4.99
CA TYR A 147 0.08 -12.73 -5.62
C TYR A 147 0.00 -12.64 -7.14
N THR A 148 -0.59 -11.57 -7.67
CA THR A 148 -0.58 -11.29 -9.12
C THR A 148 0.84 -11.09 -9.61
N LEU A 149 1.65 -10.30 -8.88
CA LEU A 149 3.06 -10.13 -9.17
C LEU A 149 3.80 -11.46 -9.12
N LYS A 150 3.62 -12.26 -8.06
CA LYS A 150 4.24 -13.58 -7.93
C LYS A 150 3.89 -14.50 -9.10
N LEU A 151 2.62 -14.53 -9.52
CA LEU A 151 2.17 -15.32 -10.66
C LEU A 151 2.81 -14.83 -11.96
N ALA A 152 2.84 -13.52 -12.18
CA ALA A 152 3.47 -12.91 -13.35
C ALA A 152 4.98 -13.25 -13.40
N LEU A 153 5.69 -13.09 -12.29
CA LEU A 153 7.11 -13.44 -12.21
C LEU A 153 7.33 -14.93 -12.52
N ASN A 154 6.53 -15.84 -11.96
CA ASN A 154 6.65 -17.27 -12.22
C ASN A 154 6.32 -17.68 -13.67
N ARG A 155 5.47 -16.92 -14.36
CA ARG A 155 5.09 -17.20 -15.75
C ARG A 155 6.02 -16.58 -16.77
N PHE A 156 6.60 -15.41 -16.47
CA PHE A 156 7.36 -14.61 -17.43
C PHE A 156 8.87 -14.57 -17.17
N LEU A 157 9.36 -14.88 -15.97
CA LEU A 157 10.80 -14.99 -15.71
C LEU A 157 11.25 -16.46 -15.73
N PRO A 158 12.23 -16.83 -16.56
CA PRO A 158 12.88 -18.13 -16.47
C PRO A 158 13.51 -18.28 -15.07
N ALA A 159 13.38 -19.46 -14.47
CA ALA A 159 14.07 -19.77 -13.22
C ALA A 159 15.57 -19.50 -13.40
N ARG A 160 16.14 -18.66 -12.53
CA ARG A 160 17.60 -18.43 -12.50
C ARG A 160 18.27 -19.76 -12.19
N ASP A 161 18.96 -20.32 -13.16
CA ASP A 161 19.71 -21.55 -13.02
C ASP A 161 20.90 -21.29 -12.08
N THR A 162 20.78 -21.74 -10.82
CA THR A 162 21.83 -21.62 -9.79
C THR A 162 23.01 -22.57 -10.01
N ARG A 163 23.14 -23.20 -11.18
CA ARG A 163 24.15 -24.24 -11.45
C ARG A 163 25.59 -23.74 -11.71
N THR A 164 25.84 -22.45 -11.86
CA THR A 164 27.17 -21.97 -12.31
C THR A 164 28.15 -21.54 -11.20
N LEU A 165 27.80 -21.66 -9.91
CA LEU A 165 28.71 -21.33 -8.80
C LEU A 165 29.32 -22.55 -8.08
N ARG A 166 29.16 -23.76 -8.62
CA ARG A 166 29.94 -24.93 -8.18
C ARG A 166 30.79 -25.43 -9.34
N THR A 167 31.97 -24.86 -9.48
CA THR A 167 33.12 -25.57 -10.05
C THR A 167 34.16 -25.73 -8.95
N PRO A 168 34.85 -26.89 -8.92
CA PRO A 168 35.58 -27.42 -7.76
C PRO A 168 36.82 -26.62 -7.37
#